data_AF-C8WQM4-F1
#
_entry.id   AF-C8WQM4-F1
#
_cell.length_a   1.000
_cell.length_b   1.000
_cell.length_c   1.000
_cell.angle_alpha   90.00
_cell.angle_beta   90.00
_cell.angle_gamma   90.00
#
_symmetry.space_group_name_H-M   'P 1'
#
loop_
_entity.id
_entity.type
_entity.pdbx_description
1 polymer ?
#
loop_
_entity_poly.entity_id
_entity_poly.type
_entity_poly.pdbx_seq_one_letter_code
_entity_poly.pdbx_strand_id
1 'polypeptide(L)'
;MSSPAPFLLKATRIQANQARLNVLTNTLSFQSATIEGMHIARTADGHTMSIASGGVVKVGQTKIQTTVLRNLASIGSFRNKRDVLLLLAGSTLPHLELSRVEFTIDGYLTTSHADIPVMTLSMT
;
A
#
# COMPACT_ATOMS: atom_id res chain seq x y z
N MET A 1 11.56 -24.40 -3.42
CA MET A 1 11.91 -23.00 -3.72
C MET A 1 11.33 -22.15 -2.61
N SER A 2 12.15 -21.47 -1.81
CA SER A 2 11.67 -20.56 -0.77
C SER A 2 10.96 -19.39 -1.46
N SER A 3 9.69 -19.15 -1.12
CA SER A 3 9.04 -17.90 -1.50
C SER A 3 9.83 -16.76 -0.86
N PRO A 4 10.22 -15.71 -1.60
CA PRO A 4 10.80 -14.52 -0.98
C PRO A 4 9.87 -14.02 0.12
N ALA A 5 10.41 -13.71 1.30
CA ALA A 5 9.61 -13.08 2.35
C ALA A 5 9.03 -11.75 1.83
N PRO A 6 7.72 -11.47 2.00
CA PRO A 6 7.07 -10.30 1.42
C PRO A 6 7.49 -9.01 2.12
N PHE A 7 7.31 -7.88 1.44
CA PHE A 7 7.38 -6.57 2.10
C PHE A 7 6.05 -6.26 2.79
N LEU A 8 6.11 -5.61 3.93
CA LEU A 8 4.96 -5.10 4.67
C LEU A 8 4.97 -3.57 4.62
N LEU A 9 3.97 -2.98 3.98
CA LEU A 9 3.72 -1.54 3.98
C LEU A 9 2.69 -1.21 5.07
N LYS A 10 3.13 -0.43 6.06
CA LYS A 10 2.26 0.18 7.07
C LYS A 10 2.14 1.67 6.82
N ALA A 11 0.95 2.20 7.10
CA ALA A 11 0.70 3.63 7.09
C ALA A 11 -0.45 3.98 8.06
N THR A 12 -0.40 5.16 8.67
CA THR A 12 -1.52 5.64 9.48
C THR A 12 -2.69 6.06 8.61
N ARG A 13 -2.40 6.65 7.45
CA ARG A 13 -3.39 7.04 6.44
C ARG A 13 -2.81 6.94 5.03
N ILE A 14 -3.62 6.50 4.07
CA ILE A 14 -3.36 6.63 2.64
C ILE A 14 -4.57 7.32 2.01
N GLN A 15 -4.34 8.41 1.30
CA GLN A 15 -5.34 9.05 0.46
C GLN A 15 -4.90 8.93 -0.99
N ALA A 16 -5.59 8.06 -1.74
CA ALA A 16 -5.28 7.76 -3.12
C ALA A 16 -6.32 8.40 -4.05
N ASN A 17 -5.85 8.94 -5.17
CA ASN A 17 -6.70 9.50 -6.21
C ASN A 17 -6.78 8.56 -7.40
N GLN A 18 -7.97 8.46 -8.01
CA GLN A 18 -8.24 7.54 -9.12
C GLN A 18 -7.84 6.10 -8.79
N ALA A 19 -8.23 5.63 -7.60
CA ALA A 19 -7.90 4.31 -7.12
C ALA A 19 -8.74 3.24 -7.81
N ARG A 20 -8.11 2.13 -8.20
CA ARG A 20 -8.77 0.99 -8.84
C ARG A 20 -8.14 -0.30 -8.37
N LEU A 21 -8.99 -1.29 -8.10
CA LEU A 21 -8.58 -2.66 -7.77
C LEU A 21 -8.85 -3.58 -8.96
N ASN A 22 -7.85 -4.36 -9.35
CA ASN A 22 -8.04 -5.51 -10.21
C ASN A 22 -7.98 -6.77 -9.33
N VAL A 23 -9.15 -7.38 -9.13
CA VAL A 23 -9.35 -8.57 -8.29
C VAL A 23 -8.67 -9.79 -8.90
N LEU A 24 -8.68 -9.93 -10.24
CA LEU A 24 -8.07 -11.08 -10.92
C LEU A 24 -6.55 -11.11 -10.76
N THR A 25 -5.92 -9.93 -10.77
CA THR A 25 -4.45 -9.81 -10.65
C THR A 25 -3.99 -9.42 -9.25
N ASN A 26 -4.90 -9.28 -8.29
CA ASN A 26 -4.60 -8.80 -6.93
C ASN A 26 -3.79 -7.48 -6.95
N THR A 27 -4.22 -6.51 -7.76
CA THR A 27 -3.48 -5.27 -8.00
C THR A 27 -4.29 -4.04 -7.60
N LEU A 28 -3.79 -3.26 -6.64
CA LEU A 28 -4.28 -1.92 -6.34
C LEU A 28 -3.46 -0.91 -7.14
N SER A 29 -4.13 -0.03 -7.86
CA SER A 29 -3.51 1.04 -8.64
C SER A 29 -4.15 2.39 -8.32
N PHE A 30 -3.36 3.46 -8.40
CA PHE A 30 -3.85 4.83 -8.23
C PHE A 30 -2.95 5.81 -8.99
N GLN A 31 -3.50 6.98 -9.35
CA GLN A 31 -2.76 8.00 -10.10
C GLN A 31 -1.81 8.81 -9.22
N SER A 32 -2.20 9.04 -7.97
CA SER A 32 -1.36 9.68 -6.95
C SER A 32 -1.85 9.28 -5.57
N ALA A 33 -0.99 9.38 -4.57
CA ALA A 33 -1.40 9.25 -3.18
C ALA A 33 -0.54 10.10 -2.24
N THR A 34 -1.14 10.48 -1.11
CA THR A 34 -0.43 10.90 0.09
C THR A 34 -0.45 9.77 1.10
N ILE A 35 0.70 9.51 1.73
CA ILE A 35 0.89 8.43 2.70
C ILE A 35 1.46 9.03 3.99
N GLU A 36 0.72 8.93 5.07
CA GLU A 36 1.13 9.38 6.40
C GLU A 36 1.64 8.21 7.23
N GLY A 37 2.71 8.44 8.01
CA GLY A 37 3.28 7.41 8.88
C GLY A 37 3.80 6.19 8.12
N MET A 38 4.37 6.40 6.93
CA MET A 38 4.85 5.33 6.06
C MET A 38 5.98 4.53 6.71
N HIS A 39 5.83 3.21 6.71
CA HIS A 39 6.87 2.26 7.08
C HIS A 39 6.79 1.02 6.18
N ILE A 40 7.84 0.75 5.40
CA ILE A 40 7.97 -0.45 4.58
C ILE A 40 9.06 -1.32 5.20
N ALA A 41 8.77 -2.57 5.50
CA ALA A 41 9.79 -3.48 6.02
C ALA A 41 9.72 -4.86 5.39
N ARG A 42 10.86 -5.54 5.35
CA ARG A 42 10.97 -6.94 4.97
C ARG A 42 11.96 -7.62 5.89
N THR A 43 11.54 -8.73 6.48
CA THR A 43 12.41 -9.60 7.27
C THR A 43 12.72 -10.87 6.48
N ALA A 44 13.99 -11.14 6.23
CA ALA A 44 14.46 -12.34 5.55
C ALA A 44 15.79 -12.79 6.17
N ASP A 45 15.96 -14.09 6.37
CA ASP A 45 17.20 -14.70 6.87
C ASP A 45 17.74 -14.07 8.17
N GLY A 46 16.82 -13.71 9.07
CA GLY A 46 17.16 -13.07 10.36
C GLY A 46 17.43 -11.57 10.28
N HIS A 47 17.45 -10.98 9.07
CA HIS A 47 17.67 -9.56 8.86
C HIS A 47 16.40 -8.81 8.50
N THR A 48 16.22 -7.60 9.02
CA THR A 48 15.10 -6.71 8.68
C THR A 48 15.60 -5.47 7.98
N MET A 49 15.21 -5.32 6.72
CA MET A 49 15.35 -4.09 5.97
C MET A 49 14.10 -3.23 6.18
N SER A 50 14.25 -1.96 6.53
CA SER A 50 13.12 -1.03 6.68
C SER A 50 13.39 0.34 6.08
N ILE A 51 12.33 0.91 5.50
CA ILE A 51 12.25 2.28 5.00
C ILE A 51 11.12 2.97 5.77
N ALA A 52 11.43 4.07 6.44
CA ALA A 52 10.45 4.87 7.16
C ALA A 52 10.51 6.33 6.70
N SER A 53 9.39 7.05 6.83
CA SER A 53 9.36 8.50 6.64
C SER A 53 8.89 9.19 7.92
N GLY A 54 9.61 10.26 8.30
CA GLY A 54 9.18 11.17 9.37
C GLY A 54 8.13 12.20 8.93
N GLY A 55 7.67 12.18 7.68
CA GLY A 55 6.72 13.14 7.14
C GLY A 55 5.65 12.52 6.24
N VAL A 56 4.95 13.37 5.48
CA VAL A 56 3.91 12.94 4.54
C VAL A 56 4.56 12.60 3.20
N VAL A 57 4.52 11.33 2.83
CA VAL A 57 5.07 10.84 1.56
C VAL A 57 4.07 11.15 0.45
N LYS A 58 4.57 11.64 -0.70
CA LYS A 58 3.77 11.84 -1.90
C LYS A 58 4.27 10.90 -3.00
N VAL A 59 3.35 10.22 -3.65
CA VAL A 59 3.66 9.29 -4.74
C VAL A 59 2.81 9.60 -5.96
N GLY A 60 3.38 9.35 -7.13
CA GLY A 60 2.68 9.44 -8.42
C GLY A 60 1.91 8.18 -8.75
N GLN A 61 1.80 7.91 -10.05
CA GLN A 61 1.15 6.71 -10.57
C GLN A 61 1.81 5.48 -9.97
N THR A 62 1.01 4.69 -9.25
CA THR A 62 1.52 3.57 -8.46
C THR A 62 0.67 2.32 -8.70
N LYS A 63 1.32 1.17 -8.73
CA LYS A 63 0.70 -0.15 -8.75
C LYS A 63 1.33 -1.01 -7.67
N ILE A 64 0.48 -1.68 -6.90
CA ILE A 64 0.88 -2.56 -5.81
C ILE A 64 0.21 -3.91 -6.07
N GLN A 65 1.02 -4.96 -6.25
CA GLN A 65 0.53 -6.33 -6.25
C GLN A 65 0.53 -6.86 -4.83
N THR A 66 -0.66 -7.17 -4.34
CA THR A 66 -0.88 -7.47 -2.93
C THR A 66 -2.09 -8.38 -2.78
N THR A 67 -2.00 -9.41 -1.95
CA THR A 67 -3.10 -10.32 -1.58
C THR A 67 -4.23 -9.66 -0.79
N VAL A 68 -4.33 -8.33 -0.84
CA VAL A 68 -5.34 -7.45 -0.23
C VAL A 68 -6.76 -8.02 -0.26
N LEU A 69 -7.15 -8.84 -1.24
CA LEU A 69 -8.48 -9.48 -1.25
C LEU A 69 -8.85 -10.26 0.02
N ARG A 70 -7.90 -10.88 0.73
CA ARG A 70 -8.22 -11.58 2.01
C ARG A 70 -8.31 -10.60 3.19
N ASN A 71 -7.63 -9.45 3.13
CA ASN A 71 -7.62 -8.41 4.15
C ASN A 71 -8.61 -7.25 3.86
N LEU A 72 -9.28 -7.27 2.70
CA LEU A 72 -10.46 -6.44 2.45
C LEU A 72 -11.66 -6.88 3.34
N ALA A 73 -11.61 -8.05 3.96
CA ALA A 73 -12.61 -8.40 4.99
C ALA A 73 -12.28 -7.79 6.36
N SER A 74 -11.02 -7.46 6.65
CA SER A 74 -10.56 -6.79 7.89
C SER A 74 -10.58 -5.26 7.78
N ILE A 75 -11.41 -4.72 6.88
CA ILE A 75 -11.63 -3.29 6.59
C ILE A 75 -12.26 -2.57 7.80
N GLY A 76 -11.47 -2.37 8.85
CA GLY A 76 -11.60 -1.20 9.72
C GLY A 76 -10.87 0.02 9.15
N SER A 77 -10.14 -0.16 8.05
CA SER A 77 -9.27 0.85 7.44
C SER A 77 -10.00 1.79 6.49
N PHE A 78 -11.01 1.32 5.76
CA PHE A 78 -11.77 2.17 4.85
C PHE A 78 -12.72 3.03 5.65
N ARG A 79 -12.68 4.33 5.38
CA ARG A 79 -13.62 5.27 5.99
C ARG A 79 -15.07 5.04 5.52
N ASN A 80 -15.25 4.54 4.30
CA ASN A 80 -16.56 4.28 3.70
C ASN A 80 -16.64 2.84 3.17
N LYS A 81 -17.60 2.06 3.67
CA LYS A 81 -17.81 0.66 3.25
C LYS A 81 -18.29 0.55 1.79
N ARG A 82 -18.94 1.59 1.25
CA ARG A 82 -19.39 1.61 -0.16
C ARG A 82 -18.22 1.59 -1.12
N ASP A 83 -17.13 2.23 -0.77
CA ASP A 83 -15.91 2.33 -1.58
C ASP A 83 -15.31 0.94 -1.83
N VAL A 84 -15.41 0.06 -0.82
CA VAL A 84 -14.99 -1.35 -0.93
C VAL A 84 -15.76 -2.07 -2.03
N LEU A 85 -17.08 -1.95 -2.03
CA LEU A 85 -17.94 -2.62 -3.02
C LEU A 85 -17.66 -2.09 -4.42
N LEU A 86 -17.47 -0.78 -4.56
CA LEU A 86 -17.13 -0.16 -5.84
C LEU A 86 -15.76 -0.63 -6.36
N LEU A 87 -14.74 -0.72 -5.49
CA LEU A 87 -13.43 -1.25 -5.86
C LEU A 87 -13.50 -2.73 -6.23
N LEU A 88 -14.22 -3.55 -5.47
CA LEU A 88 -14.40 -4.98 -5.75
C LEU A 88 -15.16 -5.20 -7.06
N ALA A 89 -16.09 -4.32 -7.42
CA ALA A 89 -16.74 -4.29 -8.73
C ALA A 89 -15.82 -3.80 -9.87
N GLY A 90 -14.56 -3.46 -9.57
CA GLY A 90 -13.57 -2.98 -10.54
C GLY A 90 -13.72 -1.52 -10.94
N SER A 91 -14.56 -0.75 -10.23
CA SER A 91 -14.78 0.67 -10.48
C SER A 91 -13.56 1.50 -10.07
N THR A 92 -13.41 2.66 -10.71
CA THR A 92 -12.43 3.66 -10.29
C THR A 92 -13.07 4.58 -9.25
N LEU A 93 -12.40 4.72 -8.10
CA LEU A 93 -12.75 5.69 -7.08
C LEU A 93 -11.98 6.99 -7.30
N PRO A 94 -12.65 8.14 -7.48
CA PRO A 94 -11.97 9.43 -7.61
C PRO A 94 -11.07 9.74 -6.42
N HIS A 95 -11.55 9.38 -5.21
CA HIS A 95 -10.83 9.52 -3.96
C HIS A 95 -11.07 8.28 -3.09
N LEU A 96 -9.99 7.71 -2.57
CA LEU A 96 -10.00 6.57 -1.66
C LEU A 96 -9.19 6.94 -0.42
N GLU A 97 -9.82 6.89 0.76
CA GLU A 97 -9.16 7.10 2.03
C GLU A 97 -9.10 5.78 2.83
N LEU A 98 -7.89 5.40 3.20
CA LEU A 98 -7.58 4.26 4.05
C LEU A 98 -6.88 4.75 5.31
N SER A 99 -7.19 4.12 6.44
CA SER A 99 -6.59 4.39 7.76
C SER A 99 -6.04 3.10 8.35
N ARG A 100 -5.00 3.17 9.19
CA ARG A 100 -4.36 1.97 9.79
C ARG A 100 -4.05 0.90 8.73
N VAL A 101 -3.38 1.32 7.66
CA VAL A 101 -3.08 0.48 6.52
C VAL A 101 -1.99 -0.52 6.90
N GLU A 102 -2.21 -1.78 6.54
CA GLU A 102 -1.21 -2.83 6.57
C GLU A 102 -1.37 -3.67 5.29
N PHE A 103 -0.44 -3.51 4.37
CA PHE A 103 -0.44 -4.19 3.07
C PHE A 103 0.77 -5.11 2.94
N THR A 104 0.51 -6.38 2.66
CA THR A 104 1.52 -7.34 2.25
C THR A 104 1.78 -7.19 0.76
N ILE A 105 2.98 -6.79 0.37
CA ILE A 105 3.41 -6.67 -1.02
C ILE A 105 4.05 -8.01 -1.41
N ASP A 106 3.27 -8.84 -2.09
CA ASP A 106 3.67 -10.21 -2.46
C ASP A 106 4.42 -10.29 -3.79
N GLY A 107 4.20 -9.31 -4.66
CA GLY A 107 4.79 -9.28 -6.00
C GLY A 107 5.68 -8.08 -6.21
N TYR A 108 5.06 -6.93 -6.40
CA TYR A 108 5.78 -5.70 -6.70
C TYR A 108 5.06 -4.47 -6.14
N LEU A 109 5.86 -3.42 -5.94
CA LEU A 109 5.42 -2.04 -5.82
C LEU A 109 6.18 -1.24 -6.87
N THR A 110 5.46 -0.60 -7.78
CA THR A 110 6.04 0.31 -8.76
C THR A 110 5.38 1.66 -8.63
N THR A 111 6.18 2.72 -8.68
CA THR A 111 5.70 4.09 -8.67
C THR A 111 6.51 4.95 -9.64
N SER A 112 5.85 5.90 -10.30
CA SER A 112 6.52 6.85 -11.19
C SER A 112 7.47 7.81 -10.45
N HIS A 113 7.14 8.18 -9.22
CA HIS A 113 8.00 8.95 -8.33
C HIS A 113 7.53 8.78 -6.87
N ALA A 114 8.43 9.01 -5.92
CA ALA A 114 8.13 9.07 -4.50
C ALA A 114 8.95 10.18 -3.83
N ASP A 115 8.27 11.18 -3.29
CA ASP A 115 8.85 12.18 -2.42
C ASP A 115 8.76 11.69 -0.97
N ILE A 116 9.88 11.24 -0.43
CA ILE A 116 9.96 10.62 0.91
C ILE A 116 10.72 11.56 1.86
N PRO A 117 10.03 12.48 2.56
CA PRO A 117 10.68 13.40 3.47
C PRO A 117 11.24 12.66 4.69
N VAL A 118 12.42 13.10 5.17
CA VAL A 118 13.08 12.55 6.37
C VAL A 118 13.17 11.01 6.29
N MET A 119 13.61 10.51 5.13
CA MET A 119 13.71 9.07 4.90
C MET A 119 14.77 8.47 5.81
N THR A 120 14.39 7.41 6.53
CA THR A 120 15.34 6.55 7.25
C THR A 120 15.35 5.19 6.58
N LEU A 121 16.55 4.72 6.24
CA LEU A 121 16.81 3.37 5.78
C LEU A 121 17.64 2.65 6.83
N SER A 122 17.21 1.47 7.27
CA SER A 122 17.95 0.67 8.24
C SER A 122 17.94 -0.80 7.89
N MET A 123 18.99 -1.50 8.33
CA MET A 123 19.13 -2.95 8.28
C MET A 123 19.58 -3.42 9.67
N THR A 124 18.89 -4.42 10.21
CA THR A 124 19.25 -5.09 11.47
C THR A 124 19.36 -6.57 11.23
#